data_AF-A0AAU4A9P9-F1
#
_entry.id   AF-A0AAU4A9P9-F1
#
_cell.length_a   1.000
_cell.length_b   1.000
_cell.length_c   1.000
_cell.angle_alpha   90.00
_cell.angle_beta   90.00
_cell.angle_gamma   90.00
#
_symmetry.space_group_name_H-M   'P 1'
#
loop_
_entity.id
_entity.type
_entity.pdbx_description
1 polymer ?
#
loop_
_entity_poly.entity_id
_entity_poly.type
_entity_poly.pdbx_seq_one_letter_code
_entity_poly.pdbx_strand_id
1 'polypeptide(L)'
;MPRGRHRNPEPLHRLLTPTTVAGVSAAGAGAAWLLAEPMALRLLVVFTAAAGVAGAVVMRSWDRAAGRRVAELGRERVKDEWRTEERIAELESDLEEARVLRGKLDAKLRAKRVELAGLRGEHAALLRRYATAETERASALERRRLLAIEAAAAPAPAAPKALPPVSEERTSAGAPTALGFARANAALAALSRNTQKPTPTQPPTSARELPAGSAAPAPAPEAHARPVAAGPAAAVPARRLAAAVAPYAQQRRSASRVEGGFDFFGTKTAAQARAVIESVQNEDLADVVGAEVLAVHKAESAQGGAEPEFKAATAEHRAVGQVIDLTAHDETEPIDVAQLRTAIS
;
A
#
# COMPACT_ATOMS: atom_id res chain seq x y z
N MET A 1 -3.83 -20.64 -22.29
CA MET A 1 -4.38 -21.95 -22.73
C MET A 1 -4.52 -21.95 -24.25
N PRO A 2 -3.60 -22.54 -25.02
CA PRO A 2 -3.78 -22.65 -26.46
C PRO A 2 -4.79 -23.76 -26.76
N ARG A 3 -6.06 -23.38 -26.87
CA ARG A 3 -7.12 -24.22 -27.48
C ARG A 3 -7.05 -23.99 -28.98
N GLY A 4 -6.26 -24.80 -29.65
CA GLY A 4 -6.08 -24.72 -31.10
C GLY A 4 -5.63 -26.05 -31.69
N ARG A 5 -6.27 -27.16 -31.29
CA ARG A 5 -6.15 -28.43 -32.02
C ARG A 5 -6.84 -28.26 -33.36
N HIS A 6 -6.13 -27.70 -34.33
CA HIS A 6 -6.47 -27.89 -35.73
C HIS A 6 -6.38 -29.39 -35.99
N ARG A 7 -7.54 -30.04 -36.00
CA ARG A 7 -7.70 -31.38 -36.55
C ARG A 7 -7.36 -31.27 -38.02
N ASN A 8 -6.09 -31.47 -38.35
CA ASN A 8 -5.71 -31.68 -39.73
C ASN A 8 -6.47 -32.93 -40.18
N PRO A 9 -7.34 -32.83 -41.21
CA PRO A 9 -7.96 -34.01 -41.77
C PRO A 9 -6.83 -34.92 -42.24
N GLU A 10 -6.81 -36.17 -41.77
CA GLU A 10 -5.84 -37.13 -42.25
C GLU A 10 -5.94 -37.19 -43.77
N PRO A 11 -4.81 -37.05 -44.48
CA PRO A 11 -4.91 -36.84 -45.89
C PRO A 11 -5.23 -38.18 -46.56
N LEU A 12 -6.34 -38.20 -47.31
CA LEU A 12 -6.93 -39.39 -47.96
C LEU A 12 -5.91 -40.23 -48.75
N HIS A 13 -4.80 -39.64 -49.22
CA HIS A 13 -3.73 -40.35 -49.91
C HIS A 13 -3.01 -41.41 -49.06
N ARG A 14 -3.12 -41.37 -47.72
CA ARG A 14 -2.52 -42.39 -46.85
C ARG A 14 -3.24 -43.73 -46.90
N LEU A 15 -4.52 -43.76 -47.32
CA LEU A 15 -5.30 -44.98 -47.44
C LEU A 15 -5.18 -45.64 -48.83
N LEU A 16 -4.67 -44.92 -49.82
CA LEU A 16 -4.53 -45.42 -51.20
C LEU A 16 -3.50 -46.55 -51.33
N THR A 17 -2.40 -46.49 -50.59
CA THR A 17 -1.33 -47.50 -50.67
C THR A 17 -1.70 -48.87 -50.07
N PRO A 18 -2.35 -48.98 -48.89
CA PRO A 18 -2.79 -50.28 -48.39
C PRO A 18 -3.97 -50.86 -49.20
N THR A 19 -4.87 -50.01 -49.71
CA THR A 19 -6.02 -50.48 -50.51
C THR A 19 -5.63 -51.00 -51.88
N THR A 20 -4.60 -50.44 -52.52
CA THR A 20 -4.10 -50.97 -53.80
C THR A 20 -3.45 -52.34 -53.63
N VAL A 21 -2.67 -52.56 -52.57
CA VAL A 21 -2.06 -53.88 -52.28
C VAL A 21 -3.13 -54.94 -52.00
N ALA A 22 -4.17 -54.58 -51.23
CA ALA A 22 -5.31 -55.45 -50.98
C ALA A 22 -6.09 -55.75 -52.27
N GLY A 23 -6.32 -54.74 -53.11
CA GLY A 23 -6.99 -54.87 -54.40
C GLY A 23 -6.23 -55.79 -55.37
N VAL A 24 -4.90 -55.68 -55.42
CA VAL A 24 -4.05 -56.55 -56.26
C VAL A 24 -4.07 -58.00 -55.75
N SER A 25 -4.07 -58.24 -54.43
CA SER A 25 -4.21 -59.61 -53.89
C SER A 25 -5.57 -60.23 -54.19
N ALA A 26 -6.65 -59.45 -54.02
CA ALA A 26 -8.01 -59.93 -54.31
C ALA A 26 -8.22 -60.21 -55.81
N ALA A 27 -7.70 -59.34 -56.68
CA ALA A 27 -7.72 -59.55 -58.13
C ALA A 27 -6.90 -60.78 -58.55
N GLY A 28 -5.73 -60.99 -57.93
CA GLY A 28 -4.91 -62.19 -58.13
C GLY A 28 -5.63 -63.48 -57.71
N ALA A 29 -6.32 -63.47 -56.57
CA ALA A 29 -7.11 -64.62 -56.11
C ALA A 29 -8.31 -64.91 -57.04
N GLY A 30 -8.97 -63.89 -57.58
CA GLY A 30 -10.04 -64.05 -58.57
C GLY A 30 -9.53 -64.59 -59.91
N ALA A 31 -8.35 -64.16 -60.36
CA ALA A 31 -7.74 -64.66 -61.58
C ALA A 31 -7.39 -66.17 -61.48
N ALA A 32 -7.10 -66.69 -60.30
CA ALA A 32 -6.81 -68.11 -60.09
C ALA A 32 -7.94 -69.05 -60.55
N TRP A 33 -9.19 -68.61 -60.45
CA TRP A 33 -10.37 -69.40 -60.82
C TRP A 33 -10.57 -69.52 -62.34
N LEU A 34 -9.93 -68.66 -63.14
CA LEU A 34 -10.09 -68.60 -64.59
C LEU A 34 -8.99 -69.38 -65.34
N LEU A 35 -7.92 -69.80 -64.67
CA LEU A 35 -6.78 -70.49 -65.30
C LEU A 35 -6.70 -71.97 -64.88
N ALA A 36 -6.84 -72.86 -65.86
CA ALA A 36 -6.74 -74.31 -65.67
C ALA A 36 -5.31 -74.87 -65.92
N GLU A 37 -4.41 -74.05 -66.44
CA GLU A 37 -3.08 -74.47 -66.89
C GLU A 37 -2.06 -74.49 -65.73
N PRO A 38 -1.31 -75.60 -65.52
CA PRO A 38 -0.52 -75.80 -64.30
C PRO A 38 0.66 -74.83 -64.15
N MET A 39 1.24 -74.36 -65.27
CA MET A 39 2.31 -73.37 -65.25
C MET A 39 1.79 -71.98 -64.87
N ALA A 40 0.59 -71.63 -65.34
CA ALA A 40 -0.01 -70.33 -65.05
C ALA A 40 -0.42 -70.20 -63.57
N LEU A 41 -0.93 -71.28 -62.96
CA LEU A 41 -1.19 -71.34 -61.52
C LEU A 41 0.08 -71.19 -60.68
N ARG A 42 1.21 -71.80 -61.09
CA ARG A 42 2.50 -71.66 -60.38
C ARG A 42 3.03 -70.23 -60.44
N LEU A 43 2.93 -69.56 -61.59
CA LEU A 43 3.33 -68.15 -61.73
C LEU A 43 2.47 -67.22 -60.88
N LEU A 44 1.15 -67.47 -60.82
CA LEU A 44 0.22 -66.71 -59.98
C LEU A 44 0.57 -66.85 -58.49
N VAL A 45 0.85 -68.07 -58.02
CA VAL A 45 1.26 -68.30 -56.61
C VAL A 45 2.54 -67.53 -56.29
N VAL A 46 3.55 -67.57 -57.16
CA VAL A 46 4.79 -66.81 -56.98
C VAL A 46 4.52 -65.30 -56.93
N PHE A 47 3.63 -64.78 -57.79
CA PHE A 47 3.23 -63.38 -57.78
C PHE A 47 2.53 -62.97 -56.46
N THR A 48 1.59 -63.78 -55.97
CA THR A 48 0.90 -63.51 -54.70
C THR A 48 1.85 -63.56 -53.49
N ALA A 49 2.80 -64.52 -53.47
CA ALA A 49 3.83 -64.58 -52.44
C ALA A 49 4.74 -63.34 -52.48
N ALA A 50 5.16 -62.90 -53.67
CA ALA A 50 5.94 -61.68 -53.84
C ALA A 50 5.18 -60.43 -53.38
N ALA A 51 3.88 -60.33 -53.69
CA ALA A 51 3.02 -59.24 -53.22
C ALA A 51 2.88 -59.23 -51.68
N GLY A 52 2.74 -60.40 -51.06
CA GLY A 52 2.70 -60.54 -49.60
C GLY A 52 4.00 -60.08 -48.92
N VAL A 53 5.15 -60.48 -49.47
CA VAL A 53 6.47 -60.04 -48.99
C VAL A 53 6.65 -58.53 -49.16
N ALA A 54 6.25 -57.97 -50.31
CA ALA A 54 6.30 -56.53 -50.55
C ALA A 54 5.41 -55.75 -49.56
N GLY A 55 4.18 -56.21 -49.31
CA GLY A 55 3.29 -55.64 -48.31
C GLY A 55 3.88 -55.66 -46.90
N ALA A 56 4.50 -56.77 -46.50
CA ALA A 56 5.17 -56.90 -45.20
C ALA A 56 6.35 -55.91 -45.05
N VAL A 57 7.17 -55.74 -46.10
CA VAL A 57 8.28 -54.76 -46.11
C VAL A 57 7.76 -53.33 -46.01
N VAL A 58 6.68 -53.00 -46.73
CA VAL A 58 6.06 -51.67 -46.65
C VAL A 58 5.54 -51.41 -45.23
N MET A 59 4.78 -52.33 -44.63
CA MET A 59 4.33 -52.18 -43.24
C MET A 59 5.50 -52.00 -42.26
N ARG A 60 6.55 -52.81 -42.40
CA ARG A 60 7.76 -52.69 -41.55
C ARG A 60 8.44 -51.32 -41.70
N SER A 61 8.44 -50.75 -42.91
CA SER A 61 8.98 -49.41 -43.16
C SER A 61 8.12 -48.30 -42.55
N TRP A 62 6.79 -48.49 -42.55
CA TRP A 62 5.83 -47.56 -41.94
C TRP A 62 5.94 -47.57 -40.41
N ASP A 63 6.04 -48.74 -39.78
CA ASP A 63 6.25 -48.86 -38.34
C ASP A 63 7.52 -48.12 -37.89
N ARG A 64 8.61 -48.29 -38.64
CA ARG A 64 9.88 -47.59 -38.37
C ARG A 64 9.75 -46.08 -38.57
N ALA A 65 9.06 -45.64 -39.61
CA ALA A 65 8.84 -44.23 -39.88
C ALA A 65 7.92 -43.57 -38.83
N ALA A 66 6.89 -44.28 -38.37
CA ALA A 66 6.00 -43.83 -37.31
C ALA A 66 6.76 -43.72 -35.97
N GLY A 67 7.57 -44.72 -35.62
CA GLY A 67 8.41 -44.68 -34.42
C GLY A 67 9.39 -43.49 -34.40
N ARG A 68 10.04 -43.20 -35.54
CA ARG A 68 10.89 -42.02 -35.68
C ARG A 68 10.13 -40.71 -35.48
N ARG A 69 8.96 -40.57 -36.10
CA ARG A 69 8.12 -39.37 -35.95
C ARG A 69 7.62 -39.17 -34.52
N VAL A 70 7.23 -40.25 -33.83
CA VAL A 70 6.83 -40.16 -32.42
C VAL A 70 8.01 -39.75 -31.54
N ALA A 71 9.22 -40.27 -31.80
CA ALA A 71 10.42 -39.85 -31.08
C ALA A 71 10.78 -38.38 -31.36
N GLU A 72 10.64 -37.91 -32.59
CA GLU A 72 10.84 -36.50 -32.97
C GLU A 72 9.83 -35.59 -32.26
N LEU A 73 8.54 -35.92 -32.33
CA LEU A 73 7.49 -35.16 -31.64
C LEU A 73 7.68 -35.18 -30.11
N GLY A 74 8.17 -36.29 -29.56
CA GLY A 74 8.54 -36.37 -28.14
C GLY A 74 9.66 -35.39 -27.79
N ARG A 75 10.72 -35.34 -28.62
CA ARG A 75 11.84 -34.39 -28.44
C ARG A 75 11.39 -32.94 -28.59
N GLU A 76 10.53 -32.65 -29.57
CA GLU A 76 9.98 -31.29 -29.76
C GLU A 76 9.12 -30.86 -28.57
N ARG A 77 8.26 -31.74 -28.05
CA ARG A 77 7.46 -31.44 -26.85
C ARG A 77 8.31 -31.15 -25.64
N VAL A 78 9.30 -32.00 -25.35
CA VAL A 78 10.22 -31.79 -24.22
C VAL A 78 10.98 -30.46 -24.39
N LYS A 79 11.40 -30.14 -25.61
CA LYS A 79 12.07 -28.86 -25.91
C LYS A 79 11.14 -27.66 -25.69
N ASP A 80 9.87 -27.78 -26.09
CA ASP A 80 8.89 -26.72 -25.90
C ASP A 80 8.51 -26.57 -24.42
N GLU A 81 8.33 -27.68 -23.69
CA GLU A 81 8.13 -27.69 -22.24
C GLU A 81 9.28 -26.97 -21.53
N TRP A 82 10.52 -27.34 -21.85
CA TRP A 82 11.71 -26.69 -21.29
C TRP A 82 11.76 -25.19 -21.59
N ARG A 83 11.46 -24.76 -22.82
CA ARG A 83 11.38 -23.33 -23.17
C ARG A 83 10.27 -22.61 -22.42
N THR A 84 9.15 -23.28 -22.14
CA THR A 84 8.08 -22.69 -21.34
C THR A 84 8.46 -22.58 -19.87
N GLU A 85 9.16 -23.58 -19.33
CA GLU A 85 9.69 -23.55 -17.97
C GLU A 85 10.73 -22.44 -17.81
N GLU A 86 11.64 -22.27 -18.78
CA GLU A 86 12.62 -21.18 -18.82
C GLU A 86 11.93 -19.81 -18.82
N ARG A 87 10.91 -19.60 -19.67
CA ARG A 87 10.12 -18.36 -19.66
C ARG A 87 9.34 -18.14 -18.37
N ILE A 88 8.87 -19.22 -17.72
CA ILE A 88 8.19 -19.11 -16.43
C ILE A 88 9.20 -18.65 -15.37
N ALA A 89 10.40 -19.24 -15.35
CA ALA A 89 11.46 -18.84 -14.44
C ALA A 89 11.89 -17.38 -14.64
N GLU A 90 12.04 -16.92 -15.89
CA GLU A 90 12.32 -15.52 -16.21
C GLU A 90 11.21 -14.57 -15.70
N LEU A 91 9.94 -14.94 -15.91
CA LEU A 91 8.81 -14.14 -15.41
C LEU A 91 8.72 -14.13 -13.88
N GLU A 92 9.07 -15.24 -13.23
CA GLU A 92 9.12 -15.32 -11.78
C GLU A 92 10.23 -14.42 -11.22
N SER A 93 11.42 -14.41 -11.84
CA SER A 93 12.49 -13.48 -11.46
C SER A 93 12.10 -12.02 -11.68
N ASP A 94 11.50 -11.69 -12.82
CA ASP A 94 11.03 -10.32 -13.12
C ASP A 94 9.97 -9.85 -12.10
N LEU A 95 9.09 -10.76 -11.65
CA LEU A 95 8.10 -10.47 -10.61
C LEU A 95 8.75 -10.21 -9.25
N GLU A 96 9.79 -10.96 -8.89
CA GLU A 96 10.56 -10.72 -7.68
C GLU A 96 11.28 -9.37 -7.72
N GLU A 97 11.93 -9.03 -8.83
CA GLU A 97 12.57 -7.74 -9.04
C GLU A 97 11.56 -6.59 -8.93
N ALA A 98 10.38 -6.72 -9.57
CA ALA A 98 9.32 -5.74 -9.49
C ALA A 98 8.80 -5.56 -8.06
N ARG A 99 8.67 -6.64 -7.27
CA ARG A 99 8.29 -6.57 -5.85
C ARG A 99 9.34 -5.83 -5.02
N VAL A 100 10.62 -6.08 -5.26
CA VAL A 100 11.73 -5.39 -4.59
C VAL A 100 11.72 -3.90 -4.92
N LEU A 101 11.57 -3.54 -6.19
CA LEU A 101 11.49 -2.13 -6.63
C LEU A 101 10.29 -1.43 -6.01
N ARG A 102 9.12 -2.09 -5.99
CA ARG A 102 7.92 -1.56 -5.33
C ARG A 102 8.17 -1.32 -3.84
N GLY A 103 8.78 -2.26 -3.14
CA GLY A 103 9.13 -2.11 -1.73
C GLY A 103 10.04 -0.89 -1.47
N LYS A 104 11.06 -0.71 -2.32
CA LYS A 104 11.97 0.46 -2.26
C LYS A 104 11.23 1.79 -2.48
N LEU A 105 10.33 1.85 -3.46
CA LEU A 105 9.52 3.05 -3.75
C LEU A 105 8.53 3.35 -2.61
N ASP A 106 7.87 2.33 -2.07
CA ASP A 106 6.95 2.49 -0.95
C ASP A 106 7.69 2.99 0.31
N ALA A 107 8.91 2.51 0.57
CA ALA A 107 9.76 3.01 1.65
C ALA A 107 10.12 4.49 1.45
N LYS A 108 10.54 4.88 0.23
CA LYS A 108 10.83 6.29 -0.11
C LYS A 108 9.60 7.17 0.07
N LEU A 109 8.41 6.73 -0.38
CA LEU A 109 7.17 7.49 -0.20
C LEU A 109 6.80 7.65 1.27
N ARG A 110 6.97 6.60 2.10
CA ARG A 110 6.76 6.69 3.54
C ARG A 110 7.74 7.68 4.18
N ALA A 111 9.03 7.60 3.83
CA ALA A 111 10.03 8.55 4.31
C ALA A 111 9.66 10.01 3.94
N LYS A 112 9.30 10.27 2.68
CA LYS A 112 8.86 11.61 2.24
C LYS A 112 7.60 12.09 2.92
N ARG A 113 6.64 11.21 3.23
CA ARG A 113 5.45 11.58 4.01
C ARG A 113 5.81 11.99 5.43
N VAL A 114 6.75 11.29 6.06
CA VAL A 114 7.25 11.64 7.40
C VAL A 114 8.00 12.97 7.37
N GLU A 115 8.89 13.19 6.38
CA GLU A 115 9.58 14.48 6.19
C GLU A 115 8.58 15.64 6.04
N LEU A 116 7.54 15.48 5.21
CA LEU A 116 6.50 16.49 5.03
C LEU A 116 5.69 16.74 6.32
N ALA A 117 5.42 15.70 7.11
CA ALA A 117 4.77 15.86 8.40
C ALA A 117 5.68 16.62 9.38
N GLY A 118 6.99 16.33 9.36
CA GLY A 118 8.02 17.06 10.12
C GLY A 118 8.04 18.54 9.78
N LEU A 119 8.17 18.89 8.49
CA LEU A 119 8.18 20.28 8.01
C LEU A 119 6.90 21.05 8.35
N ARG A 120 5.73 20.41 8.27
CA ARG A 120 4.47 21.01 8.71
C ARG A 120 4.46 21.26 10.23
N GLY A 121 5.04 20.34 11.01
CA GLY A 121 5.22 20.49 12.44
C GLY A 121 6.15 21.67 12.80
N GLU A 122 7.30 21.77 12.11
CA GLU A 122 8.26 22.87 12.26
C GLU A 122 7.63 24.21 11.88
N HIS A 123 6.88 24.28 10.78
CA HIS A 123 6.18 25.48 10.37
C HIS A 123 5.15 25.93 11.42
N ALA A 124 4.35 25.00 11.95
CA ALA A 124 3.41 25.30 13.03
C ALA A 124 4.13 25.77 14.30
N ALA A 125 5.28 25.19 14.64
CA ALA A 125 6.09 25.63 15.76
C ALA A 125 6.65 27.05 15.53
N LEU A 126 7.09 27.37 14.31
CA LEU A 126 7.59 28.69 13.95
C LEU A 126 6.50 29.76 14.03
N LEU A 127 5.28 29.44 13.56
CA LEU A 127 4.12 30.33 13.70
C LEU A 127 3.75 30.59 15.15
N ARG A 128 3.78 29.56 16.02
CA ARG A 128 3.55 29.74 17.46
C ARG A 128 4.60 30.65 18.10
N ARG A 129 5.88 30.44 17.80
CA ARG A 129 6.99 31.29 18.30
C ARG A 129 6.89 32.73 17.81
N TYR A 130 6.48 32.92 16.55
CA TYR A 130 6.26 34.25 16.01
C TYR A 130 5.07 34.95 16.68
N ALA A 131 3.95 34.23 16.86
CA ALA A 131 2.78 34.76 17.55
C ALA A 131 3.11 35.14 19.00
N THR A 132 3.84 34.32 19.75
CA THR A 132 4.29 34.66 21.11
C THR A 132 5.20 35.89 21.10
N ALA A 133 6.17 35.94 20.19
CA ALA A 133 7.05 37.10 20.06
C ALA A 133 6.28 38.40 19.75
N GLU A 134 5.24 38.33 18.91
CA GLU A 134 4.41 39.49 18.59
C GLU A 134 3.52 39.92 19.76
N THR A 135 2.96 38.97 20.52
CA THR A 135 2.23 39.28 21.76
C THR A 135 3.14 39.88 22.84
N GLU A 136 4.37 39.39 22.96
CA GLU A 136 5.38 39.94 23.88
C GLU A 136 5.74 41.37 23.51
N ARG A 137 5.96 41.65 22.21
CA ARG A 137 6.20 43.01 21.69
C ARG A 137 5.02 43.94 22.00
N ALA A 138 3.79 43.50 21.74
CA ALA A 138 2.60 44.29 22.04
C ALA A 138 2.48 44.59 23.55
N SER A 139 2.69 43.58 24.40
CA SER A 139 2.65 43.73 25.86
C SER A 139 3.75 44.68 26.38
N ALA A 140 4.94 44.67 25.77
CA ALA A 140 6.02 45.57 26.11
C ALA A 140 5.68 47.03 25.76
N LEU A 141 5.03 47.26 24.61
CA LEU A 141 4.54 48.58 24.22
C LEU A 141 3.42 49.07 25.14
N GLU A 142 2.50 48.20 25.53
CA GLU A 142 1.43 48.54 26.49
C GLU A 142 1.99 48.86 27.88
N ARG A 143 2.92 48.06 28.40
CA ARG A 143 3.62 48.36 29.66
C ARG A 143 4.32 49.72 29.61
N ARG A 144 4.99 50.06 28.50
CA ARG A 144 5.59 51.39 28.31
C ARG A 144 4.56 52.52 28.30
N ARG A 145 3.39 52.31 27.67
CA ARG A 145 2.28 53.27 27.70
C ARG A 145 1.74 53.48 29.11
N LEU A 146 1.52 52.41 29.86
CA LEU A 146 1.05 52.48 31.25
C LEU A 146 2.04 53.23 32.14
N LEU A 147 3.34 52.94 32.01
CA LEU A 147 4.38 53.67 32.74
C LEU A 147 4.42 55.16 32.36
N ALA A 148 4.20 55.51 31.09
CA ALA A 148 4.12 56.91 30.68
C ALA A 148 2.89 57.63 31.26
N ILE A 149 1.74 56.94 31.33
CA ILE A 149 0.53 57.46 31.98
C ILE A 149 0.77 57.64 33.48
N GLU A 150 1.38 56.67 34.15
CA GLU A 150 1.72 56.76 35.57
C GLU A 150 2.72 57.89 35.84
N ALA A 151 3.75 58.06 35.01
CA ALA A 151 4.68 59.18 35.10
C ALA A 151 4.01 60.54 34.83
N ALA A 152 3.00 60.61 33.94
CA ALA A 152 2.23 61.82 33.68
C ALA A 152 1.15 62.11 34.75
N ALA A 153 0.62 61.06 35.38
CA ALA A 153 -0.35 61.13 36.48
C ALA A 153 0.34 61.31 37.85
N ALA A 154 1.66 61.05 37.92
CA ALA A 154 2.46 61.42 39.06
C ALA A 154 2.24 62.91 39.30
N PRO A 155 1.78 63.31 40.50
CA PRO A 155 1.61 64.71 40.78
C PRO A 155 2.97 65.39 40.55
N ALA A 156 2.97 66.51 39.80
CA ALA A 156 4.10 67.43 39.75
C ALA A 156 4.67 67.59 41.16
N PRO A 157 5.99 67.81 41.38
CA PRO A 157 6.57 67.94 42.71
C PRO A 157 5.92 69.12 43.44
N ALA A 158 4.77 68.85 44.02
CA ALA A 158 4.02 69.73 44.87
C ALA A 158 4.80 69.70 46.16
N ALA A 159 5.16 70.91 46.60
CA ALA A 159 5.68 71.20 47.93
C ALA A 159 5.06 70.24 48.96
N PRO A 160 5.86 69.76 49.94
CA PRO A 160 5.44 68.73 50.89
C PRO A 160 4.03 69.07 51.37
N LYS A 161 3.09 68.16 51.12
CA LYS A 161 1.70 68.33 51.53
C LYS A 161 1.70 68.35 53.04
N ALA A 162 1.82 69.55 53.60
CA ALA A 162 1.73 69.80 55.03
C ALA A 162 0.37 69.26 55.45
N LEU A 163 0.40 68.17 56.21
CA LEU A 163 -0.78 67.73 56.94
C LEU A 163 -1.19 68.92 57.82
N PRO A 164 -2.46 69.38 57.75
CA PRO A 164 -2.90 70.45 58.61
C PRO A 164 -2.66 70.03 60.07
N PRO A 165 -2.24 70.95 60.96
CA PRO A 165 -2.02 70.62 62.35
C PRO A 165 -3.31 70.02 62.93
N VAL A 166 -3.18 68.86 63.59
CA VAL A 166 -4.28 68.07 64.19
C VAL A 166 -5.08 68.86 65.24
N SER A 167 -4.60 70.05 65.62
CA SER A 167 -5.11 70.86 66.72
C SER A 167 -6.46 71.56 66.48
N GLU A 168 -6.96 71.67 65.24
CA GLU A 168 -8.21 72.39 64.96
C GLU A 168 -9.47 71.50 64.91
N GLU A 169 -9.29 70.19 64.71
CA GLU A 169 -10.41 69.25 64.50
C GLU A 169 -10.89 68.56 65.78
N ARG A 170 -10.10 68.66 66.85
CA ARG A 170 -10.42 68.10 68.17
C ARG A 170 -10.15 69.13 69.25
N THR A 171 -10.98 69.14 70.29
CA THR A 171 -10.73 69.94 71.50
C THR A 171 -9.53 69.39 72.25
N SER A 172 -8.99 70.15 73.21
CA SER A 172 -7.90 69.69 74.09
C SER A 172 -8.25 68.41 74.90
N ALA A 173 -9.54 68.09 75.02
CA ALA A 173 -10.06 66.84 75.61
C ALA A 173 -10.25 65.70 74.59
N GLY A 174 -9.84 65.88 73.34
CA GLY A 174 -9.91 64.88 72.28
C GLY A 174 -11.27 64.73 71.57
N ALA A 175 -12.28 65.52 71.95
CA ALA A 175 -13.60 65.47 71.33
C ALA A 175 -13.61 66.19 69.97
N PRO A 176 -14.23 65.64 68.91
CA PRO A 176 -14.32 66.29 67.61
C PRO A 176 -15.06 67.63 67.70
N THR A 177 -14.46 68.69 67.13
CA THR A 177 -15.06 70.02 67.08
C THR A 177 -16.13 70.09 65.97
N ALA A 178 -17.02 71.07 66.03
CA ALA A 178 -18.02 71.31 64.98
C ALA A 178 -17.36 71.52 63.59
N LEU A 179 -16.16 72.10 63.55
CA LEU A 179 -15.35 72.23 62.34
C LEU A 179 -14.84 70.87 61.83
N GLY A 180 -14.45 69.96 62.73
CA GLY A 180 -14.07 68.59 62.40
C GLY A 180 -15.22 67.82 61.73
N PHE A 181 -16.44 67.92 62.26
CA PHE A 181 -17.62 67.30 61.65
C PHE A 181 -17.98 67.90 60.29
N ALA A 182 -17.93 69.23 60.15
CA ALA A 182 -18.20 69.90 58.88
C ALA A 182 -17.21 69.49 57.78
N ARG A 183 -15.92 69.39 58.13
CA ARG A 183 -14.87 68.95 57.20
C ARG A 183 -15.01 67.47 56.83
N ALA A 184 -15.36 66.60 57.78
CA ALA A 184 -15.65 65.20 57.48
C ALA A 184 -16.83 65.04 56.51
N ASN A 185 -17.89 65.84 56.69
CA ASN A 185 -19.03 65.86 55.77
C ASN A 185 -18.63 66.36 54.37
N ALA A 186 -17.78 67.39 54.29
CA ALA A 186 -17.26 67.87 53.03
C ALA A 186 -16.39 66.82 52.31
N ALA A 187 -15.60 66.04 53.06
CA ALA A 187 -14.81 64.94 52.51
C ALA A 187 -15.68 63.79 51.98
N LEU A 188 -16.74 63.41 52.71
CA LEU A 188 -17.71 62.42 52.23
C LEU A 188 -18.43 62.89 50.96
N ALA A 189 -18.81 64.17 50.88
CA ALA A 189 -19.40 64.76 49.68
C ALA A 189 -18.41 64.87 48.50
N ALA A 190 -17.11 64.98 48.76
CA ALA A 190 -16.09 64.94 47.71
C ALA A 190 -15.88 63.50 47.20
N LEU A 191 -15.91 62.50 48.09
CA LEU A 191 -15.80 61.09 47.71
C LEU A 191 -16.99 60.64 46.86
N SER A 192 -18.22 61.01 47.26
CA SER A 192 -19.43 60.69 46.49
C SER A 192 -19.39 61.28 45.08
N ARG A 193 -18.87 62.51 44.93
CA ARG A 193 -18.66 63.15 43.62
C ARG A 193 -17.58 62.46 42.78
N ASN A 194 -16.51 61.94 43.39
CA ASN A 194 -15.49 61.17 42.66
C ASN A 194 -16.00 59.80 42.19
N THR A 195 -16.86 59.13 42.97
CA THR A 195 -17.50 57.87 42.54
C THR A 195 -18.52 58.06 41.42
N GLN A 196 -19.00 59.29 41.19
CA GLN A 196 -19.96 59.63 40.14
C GLN A 196 -19.29 60.11 38.85
N LYS A 197 -17.96 60.25 38.79
CA LYS A 197 -17.26 60.64 37.57
C LYS A 197 -17.10 59.42 36.66
N PRO A 198 -17.79 59.33 35.50
CA PRO A 198 -17.71 58.15 34.64
C PRO A 198 -16.37 58.13 33.90
N THR A 199 -15.67 57.00 33.96
CA THR A 199 -14.55 56.67 33.08
C THR A 199 -15.04 56.61 31.63
N PRO A 200 -14.48 57.39 30.67
CA PRO A 200 -14.82 57.21 29.28
C PRO A 200 -13.94 56.09 28.72
N THR A 201 -14.51 54.90 28.54
CA THR A 201 -13.91 53.89 27.66
C THR A 201 -15.02 53.10 26.98
N GLN A 202 -15.28 53.45 25.73
CA GLN A 202 -15.80 52.51 24.73
C GLN A 202 -15.07 52.74 23.41
N PRO A 203 -14.47 51.70 22.81
CA PRO A 203 -14.40 51.58 21.36
C PRO A 203 -15.69 50.93 20.81
N PRO A 204 -16.14 51.27 19.60
CA PRO A 204 -17.33 50.66 19.02
C PRO A 204 -17.01 49.24 18.52
N THR A 205 -17.71 48.26 19.06
CA THR A 205 -17.90 46.94 18.43
C THR A 205 -19.11 47.03 17.52
N SER A 206 -18.89 46.98 16.21
CA SER A 206 -19.94 46.83 15.22
C SER A 206 -20.38 45.37 15.16
N ALA A 207 -21.40 45.02 15.93
CA ALA A 207 -22.24 43.85 15.70
C ALA A 207 -23.44 44.30 14.84
N ARG A 208 -23.43 43.94 13.55
CA ARG A 208 -24.56 44.07 12.63
C ARG A 208 -25.25 42.72 12.58
N GLU A 209 -26.41 42.61 13.21
CA GLU A 209 -27.35 41.50 13.01
C GLU A 209 -28.14 41.69 11.70
N LEU A 210 -28.39 40.56 11.05
CA LEU A 210 -29.22 40.36 9.86
C LEU A 210 -30.72 40.50 10.20
N PRO A 211 -31.56 40.75 9.18
CA PRO A 211 -32.82 40.02 9.09
C PRO A 211 -32.92 39.19 7.79
N ALA A 212 -33.44 37.96 7.94
CA ALA A 212 -33.98 37.10 6.88
C ALA A 212 -35.23 37.76 6.24
N GLY A 213 -35.66 37.47 5.01
CA GLY A 213 -35.20 36.58 3.94
C GLY A 213 -36.11 36.75 2.70
N SER A 214 -35.74 36.16 1.57
CA SER A 214 -36.63 35.84 0.43
C SER A 214 -35.88 34.91 -0.55
N ALA A 215 -36.64 34.11 -1.29
CA ALA A 215 -36.26 32.82 -1.84
C ALA A 215 -35.70 32.82 -3.30
N ALA A 216 -35.03 31.70 -3.60
CA ALA A 216 -34.81 31.02 -4.90
C ALA A 216 -33.65 31.49 -5.82
N PRO A 217 -33.20 30.67 -6.81
CA PRO A 217 -32.49 29.39 -6.65
C PRO A 217 -31.09 29.41 -7.32
N ALA A 218 -30.26 28.42 -7.00
CA ALA A 218 -28.86 28.30 -7.43
C ALA A 218 -28.67 27.69 -8.84
N PRO A 219 -27.61 28.07 -9.58
CA PRO A 219 -26.97 27.21 -10.57
C PRO A 219 -25.63 26.63 -10.07
N ALA A 220 -25.32 25.44 -10.57
CA ALA A 220 -24.15 24.61 -10.30
C ALA A 220 -22.85 25.13 -10.97
N PRO A 221 -21.66 24.66 -10.55
CA PRO A 221 -20.38 25.19 -11.03
C PRO A 221 -19.93 24.59 -12.37
N GLU A 222 -19.43 25.46 -13.24
CA GLU A 222 -18.80 25.13 -14.52
C GLU A 222 -17.41 24.51 -14.30
N ALA A 223 -17.24 23.30 -14.84
CA ALA A 223 -15.96 22.65 -15.02
C ALA A 223 -15.34 23.07 -16.36
N HIS A 224 -14.04 23.36 -16.34
CA HIS A 224 -13.25 23.75 -17.51
C HIS A 224 -13.27 22.68 -18.62
N ALA A 225 -13.73 23.08 -19.81
CA ALA A 225 -13.65 22.29 -21.03
C ALA A 225 -12.39 22.65 -21.85
N ARG A 226 -11.65 21.62 -22.29
CA ARG A 226 -10.76 21.65 -23.46
C ARG A 226 -11.52 21.10 -24.67
N PRO A 227 -11.30 21.60 -25.91
CA PRO A 227 -11.99 21.06 -27.07
C PRO A 227 -11.22 19.86 -27.65
N VAL A 228 -11.93 18.79 -27.97
CA VAL A 228 -11.47 17.76 -28.91
C VAL A 228 -12.59 17.54 -29.93
N ALA A 229 -12.17 17.52 -31.19
CA ALA A 229 -12.96 17.52 -32.40
C ALA A 229 -13.93 16.34 -32.54
N ALA A 230 -15.02 16.61 -33.27
CA ALA A 230 -16.05 15.66 -33.65
C ALA A 230 -15.58 14.74 -34.79
N GLY A 231 -15.91 13.44 -34.67
CA GLY A 231 -15.92 12.46 -35.75
C GLY A 231 -17.05 11.44 -35.49
N PRO A 232 -17.80 10.99 -36.51
CA PRO A 232 -19.06 10.27 -36.30
C PRO A 232 -18.81 8.77 -36.02
N ALA A 233 -19.28 8.29 -34.86
CA ALA A 233 -19.28 6.88 -34.52
C ALA A 233 -20.62 6.23 -34.92
N ALA A 234 -20.49 5.15 -35.69
CA ALA A 234 -21.55 4.32 -36.21
C ALA A 234 -22.42 3.66 -35.12
N ALA A 235 -23.68 3.42 -35.51
CA ALA A 235 -24.70 2.74 -34.74
C ALA A 235 -24.27 1.33 -34.28
N VAL A 236 -24.53 1.00 -33.00
CA VAL A 236 -24.50 -0.36 -32.47
C VAL A 236 -25.85 -0.65 -31.79
N PRO A 237 -26.52 -1.78 -32.09
CA PRO A 237 -27.84 -2.07 -31.55
C PRO A 237 -27.80 -2.56 -30.10
N ALA A 238 -28.87 -2.22 -29.37
CA ALA A 238 -29.15 -2.62 -28.00
C ALA A 238 -29.08 -4.13 -27.79
N ARG A 239 -28.33 -4.57 -26.76
CA ARG A 239 -28.32 -5.95 -26.28
C ARG A 239 -29.11 -6.07 -24.98
N ARG A 240 -30.03 -7.02 -24.98
CA ARG A 240 -31.07 -7.33 -23.99
C ARG A 240 -30.50 -7.67 -22.61
N LEU A 241 -31.24 -7.28 -21.57
CA LEU A 241 -31.11 -7.76 -20.19
C LEU A 241 -31.54 -9.24 -20.11
N ALA A 242 -30.70 -10.08 -19.49
CA ALA A 242 -30.97 -11.50 -19.31
C ALA A 242 -31.16 -11.85 -17.82
N ALA A 243 -32.35 -12.38 -17.57
CA ALA A 243 -32.86 -13.30 -16.55
C ALA A 243 -32.03 -13.61 -15.28
N ALA A 244 -32.73 -13.47 -14.15
CA ALA A 244 -32.36 -13.94 -12.82
C ALA A 244 -32.15 -15.45 -12.77
N VAL A 245 -31.03 -15.88 -12.18
CA VAL A 245 -30.74 -17.27 -11.82
C VAL A 245 -30.95 -17.41 -10.31
N ALA A 246 -31.83 -18.33 -9.94
CA ALA A 246 -32.15 -18.67 -8.56
C ALA A 246 -30.95 -19.33 -7.83
N PRO A 247 -30.78 -19.09 -6.52
CA PRO A 247 -29.66 -19.64 -5.77
C PRO A 247 -29.85 -21.13 -5.47
N TYR A 248 -28.78 -21.91 -5.68
CA TYR A 248 -28.70 -23.30 -5.25
C TYR A 248 -28.84 -23.42 -3.73
N ALA A 249 -29.61 -24.40 -3.30
CA ALA A 249 -29.88 -24.72 -1.91
C ALA A 249 -28.74 -25.55 -1.25
N GLN A 250 -28.41 -25.11 -0.04
CA GLN A 250 -27.91 -25.81 1.16
C GLN A 250 -26.67 -26.72 1.13
N GLN A 251 -25.70 -26.35 1.98
CA GLN A 251 -25.06 -27.30 2.90
C GLN A 251 -25.13 -26.74 4.32
N ARG A 252 -26.01 -27.32 5.15
CA ARG A 252 -26.14 -26.99 6.57
C ARG A 252 -24.85 -27.40 7.27
N ARG A 253 -24.06 -26.43 7.75
CA ARG A 253 -23.06 -26.67 8.77
C ARG A 253 -23.79 -26.70 10.11
N SER A 254 -23.65 -27.80 10.84
CA SER A 254 -24.03 -27.90 12.24
C SER A 254 -23.33 -26.79 13.03
N ALA A 255 -24.08 -25.77 13.42
CA ALA A 255 -23.64 -24.84 14.44
C ALA A 255 -23.55 -25.62 15.76
N SER A 256 -22.32 -25.93 16.21
CA SER A 256 -22.10 -26.23 17.61
C SER A 256 -22.48 -24.97 18.38
N ARG A 257 -23.56 -25.05 19.16
CA ARG A 257 -23.89 -24.08 20.19
C ARG A 257 -22.72 -24.03 21.16
N VAL A 258 -21.79 -23.10 20.95
CA VAL A 258 -20.84 -22.66 21.98
C VAL A 258 -21.50 -21.46 22.63
N GLU A 259 -22.01 -21.68 23.84
CA GLU A 259 -22.51 -20.62 24.70
C GLU A 259 -21.41 -19.58 24.90
N GLY A 260 -21.76 -18.31 24.66
CA GLY A 260 -20.82 -17.20 24.71
C GLY A 260 -20.24 -16.99 26.10
N GLY A 261 -18.95 -17.28 26.26
CA GLY A 261 -18.16 -16.88 27.42
C GLY A 261 -17.61 -15.47 27.23
N PHE A 262 -18.37 -14.45 27.60
CA PHE A 262 -17.89 -13.07 27.67
C PHE A 262 -16.90 -12.92 28.85
N ASP A 263 -15.63 -12.64 28.57
CA ASP A 263 -14.58 -12.39 29.58
C ASP A 263 -14.34 -10.89 29.72
N PHE A 264 -14.87 -10.30 30.79
CA PHE A 264 -14.83 -8.86 31.07
C PHE A 264 -13.40 -8.32 31.34
N PHE A 265 -12.44 -9.17 31.74
CA PHE A 265 -11.06 -8.75 32.01
C PHE A 265 -10.06 -9.17 30.92
N GLY A 266 -10.52 -9.78 29.82
CA GLY A 266 -9.70 -10.12 28.65
C GLY A 266 -8.56 -11.11 28.92
N THR A 267 -8.54 -11.76 30.08
CA THR A 267 -7.43 -12.62 30.50
C THR A 267 -7.38 -13.92 29.71
N LYS A 268 -8.53 -14.47 29.34
CA LYS A 268 -8.61 -15.70 28.54
C LYS A 268 -8.20 -15.43 27.09
N THR A 269 -8.61 -14.30 26.53
CA THR A 269 -8.21 -13.88 25.18
C THR A 269 -6.73 -13.57 25.09
N ALA A 270 -6.14 -12.97 26.13
CA ALA A 270 -4.70 -12.71 26.20
C ALA A 270 -3.87 -14.00 26.35
N ALA A 271 -4.30 -14.95 27.20
CA ALA A 271 -3.64 -16.24 27.33
C ALA A 271 -3.75 -17.07 26.04
N GLN A 272 -4.91 -17.06 25.39
CA GLN A 272 -5.12 -17.74 24.12
C GLN A 272 -4.35 -17.08 22.97
N ALA A 273 -4.28 -15.74 22.92
CA ALA A 273 -3.46 -15.03 21.94
C ALA A 273 -1.97 -15.33 22.14
N ARG A 274 -1.49 -15.39 23.39
CA ARG A 274 -0.10 -15.79 23.68
C ARG A 274 0.18 -17.22 23.25
N ALA A 275 -0.72 -18.17 23.58
CA ALA A 275 -0.57 -19.56 23.17
C ALA A 275 -0.60 -19.72 21.64
N VAL A 276 -1.41 -18.94 20.93
CA VAL A 276 -1.46 -18.95 19.45
C VAL A 276 -0.20 -18.33 18.86
N ILE A 277 0.29 -17.21 19.40
CA ILE A 277 1.55 -16.59 18.94
C ILE A 277 2.73 -17.54 19.18
N GLU A 278 2.79 -18.17 20.35
CA GLU A 278 3.82 -19.14 20.71
C GLU A 278 3.73 -20.41 19.83
N SER A 279 2.53 -20.88 19.48
CA SER A 279 2.38 -22.02 18.57
C SER A 279 2.81 -21.68 17.14
N VAL A 280 2.47 -20.48 16.65
CA VAL A 280 2.87 -20.05 15.30
C VAL A 280 4.39 -19.82 15.23
N GLN A 281 4.98 -19.24 16.26
CA GLN A 281 6.43 -19.05 16.33
C GLN A 281 7.18 -20.40 16.42
N ASN A 282 6.67 -21.37 17.17
CA ASN A 282 7.29 -22.69 17.26
C ASN A 282 7.17 -23.48 15.95
N GLU A 283 6.06 -23.33 15.20
CA GLU A 283 5.88 -23.98 13.90
C GLU A 283 6.82 -23.41 12.84
N ASP A 284 6.90 -22.08 12.71
CA ASP A 284 7.81 -21.41 11.75
C ASP A 284 9.29 -21.73 12.04
N LEU A 285 9.65 -21.92 13.31
CA LEU A 285 11.01 -22.32 13.71
C LEU A 285 11.29 -23.81 13.47
N ALA A 286 10.27 -24.68 13.58
CA ALA A 286 10.40 -26.12 13.30
C ALA A 286 10.70 -26.38 11.83
N ASP A 287 10.15 -25.57 10.93
CA ASP A 287 10.40 -25.65 9.49
C ASP A 287 11.81 -25.17 9.10
N VAL A 288 12.35 -24.17 9.81
CA VAL A 288 13.69 -23.60 9.52
C VAL A 288 14.82 -24.40 10.16
N VAL A 289 14.60 -24.94 11.37
CA VAL A 289 15.66 -25.59 12.19
C VAL A 289 15.51 -27.12 12.23
N GLY A 290 14.35 -27.65 11.84
CA GLY A 290 14.02 -29.07 11.89
C GLY A 290 13.40 -29.48 13.23
N ALA A 291 12.33 -30.27 13.15
CA ALA A 291 11.53 -30.69 14.32
C ALA A 291 12.33 -31.44 15.40
N GLU A 292 13.39 -32.16 15.02
CA GLU A 292 14.22 -32.91 15.97
C GLU A 292 15.09 -31.98 16.84
N VAL A 293 15.56 -30.85 16.30
CA VAL A 293 16.40 -29.88 17.03
C VAL A 293 15.55 -29.03 17.99
N LEU A 294 14.34 -28.65 17.57
CA LEU A 294 13.42 -27.89 18.43
C LEU A 294 12.96 -28.73 19.63
N ALA A 295 12.70 -30.03 19.43
CA ALA A 295 12.35 -30.95 20.51
C ALA A 295 13.48 -31.12 21.54
N VAL A 296 14.74 -31.21 21.09
CA VAL A 296 15.92 -31.26 21.97
C VAL A 296 16.07 -29.97 22.76
N HIS A 297 15.95 -28.81 22.11
CA HIS A 297 16.05 -27.51 22.80
C HIS A 297 14.91 -27.27 23.80
N LYS A 298 13.69 -27.72 23.50
CA LYS A 298 12.54 -27.64 24.42
C LYS A 298 12.68 -28.57 25.62
N ALA A 299 13.30 -29.75 25.43
CA ALA A 299 13.64 -30.65 26.52
C ALA A 299 14.78 -30.11 27.41
N GLU A 300 15.80 -29.48 26.79
CA GLU A 300 16.94 -28.88 27.47
C GLU A 300 16.54 -27.63 28.28
N SER A 301 15.68 -26.77 27.73
CA SER A 301 15.13 -25.61 28.44
C SER A 301 14.11 -25.97 29.54
N ALA A 302 13.42 -27.11 29.42
CA ALA A 302 12.58 -27.65 30.50
C ALA A 302 13.39 -28.27 31.66
N GLN A 303 14.65 -28.66 31.41
CA GLN A 303 15.54 -29.25 32.42
C GLN A 303 16.64 -28.29 32.93
N GLY A 304 16.88 -27.16 32.28
CA GLY A 304 17.98 -26.25 32.58
C GLY A 304 17.53 -24.84 32.92
N GLY A 305 17.35 -24.54 34.20
CA GLY A 305 17.40 -23.17 34.72
C GLY A 305 18.84 -22.66 34.78
N ALA A 306 19.52 -22.61 33.63
CA ALA A 306 20.89 -22.13 33.51
C ALA A 306 20.94 -20.89 32.61
N GLU A 307 21.16 -19.74 33.24
CA GLU A 307 21.40 -18.44 32.61
C GLU A 307 22.50 -18.52 31.55
N PRO A 308 22.33 -17.94 30.34
CA PRO A 308 23.43 -17.78 29.41
C PRO A 308 24.33 -16.61 29.85
N GLU A 309 25.60 -16.91 30.14
CA GLU A 309 26.65 -15.92 30.31
C GLU A 309 26.80 -15.07 29.03
N PHE A 310 26.48 -13.78 29.15
CA PHE A 310 26.76 -12.77 28.14
C PHE A 310 28.28 -12.66 27.91
N LYS A 311 28.76 -13.10 26.74
CA LYS A 311 30.11 -12.75 26.25
C LYS A 311 30.18 -11.25 25.96
N ALA A 312 31.13 -10.57 26.59
CA ALA A 312 31.39 -9.15 26.41
C ALA A 312 31.81 -8.82 24.96
N ALA A 313 31.30 -7.68 24.45
CA ALA A 313 31.54 -7.18 23.12
C ALA A 313 33.02 -6.87 22.87
N THR A 314 33.55 -7.37 21.75
CA THR A 314 34.89 -7.10 21.22
C THR A 314 35.04 -5.64 20.76
N ALA A 315 36.28 -5.13 20.82
CA ALA A 315 36.66 -3.73 20.66
C ALA A 315 36.48 -3.11 19.26
N GLU A 316 35.82 -3.78 18.32
CA GLU A 316 35.71 -3.35 16.92
C GLU A 316 34.45 -2.52 16.62
N HIS A 317 33.54 -2.34 17.59
CA HIS A 317 32.31 -1.55 17.42
C HIS A 317 32.37 -0.11 17.96
N ARG A 318 33.57 0.45 18.25
CA ARG A 318 33.71 1.83 18.76
C ARG A 318 33.88 2.91 17.67
N ALA A 319 33.88 2.59 16.39
CA ALA A 319 34.07 3.59 15.33
C ALA A 319 32.74 4.15 14.80
N VAL A 320 32.07 4.99 15.59
CA VAL A 320 31.03 5.91 15.10
C VAL A 320 31.65 7.31 15.07
N GLY A 321 31.90 7.86 13.87
CA GLY A 321 32.40 9.23 13.70
C GLY A 321 33.45 9.47 12.61
N GLN A 322 33.75 8.51 11.74
CA GLN A 322 34.69 8.72 10.65
C GLN A 322 33.96 9.35 9.44
N VAL A 323 34.26 10.61 9.15
CA VAL A 323 33.80 11.32 7.95
C VAL A 323 34.57 10.73 6.77
N ILE A 324 33.88 9.92 5.95
CA ILE A 324 34.44 9.37 4.71
C ILE A 324 34.30 10.45 3.65
N ASP A 325 35.42 10.90 3.10
CA ASP A 325 35.46 11.87 2.01
C ASP A 325 35.04 11.18 0.69
N LEU A 326 33.83 11.49 0.22
CA LEU A 326 33.22 10.89 -0.98
C LEU A 326 33.73 11.52 -2.28
N THR A 327 34.54 12.57 -2.21
CA THR A 327 35.06 13.27 -3.39
C THR A 327 36.07 12.44 -4.20
N ALA A 328 36.66 11.40 -3.60
CA ALA A 328 37.60 10.51 -4.27
C ALA A 328 36.93 9.35 -5.05
N HIS A 329 35.62 9.13 -4.89
CA HIS A 329 34.90 8.00 -5.51
C HIS A 329 33.86 8.44 -6.56
N ASP A 330 33.87 9.71 -6.97
CA ASP A 330 32.97 10.23 -8.01
C ASP A 330 33.59 10.03 -9.41
N GLU A 331 33.82 8.76 -9.78
CA GLU A 331 34.12 8.39 -11.16
C GLU A 331 32.80 8.24 -11.92
N THR A 332 32.20 9.37 -12.30
CA THR A 332 31.10 9.37 -13.29
C THR A 332 31.68 9.04 -14.66
N GLU A 333 31.67 7.76 -15.06
CA GLU A 333 31.84 7.40 -16.46
C GLU A 333 30.66 7.99 -17.26
N PRO A 334 30.90 8.89 -18.24
CA PRO A 334 29.83 9.39 -19.08
C PRO A 334 29.33 8.25 -19.98
N ILE A 335 28.11 7.78 -19.73
CA ILE A 335 27.44 6.79 -20.57
C ILE A 335 27.32 7.35 -21.99
N ASP A 336 28.01 6.74 -22.96
CA ASP A 336 27.95 7.14 -24.37
C ASP A 336 26.60 6.74 -24.98
N VAL A 337 25.66 7.68 -24.95
CA VAL A 337 24.30 7.53 -25.47
C VAL A 337 24.25 7.32 -26.99
N ALA A 338 25.35 7.50 -27.72
CA ALA A 338 25.41 7.27 -29.16
C ALA A 338 25.39 5.77 -29.52
N GLN A 339 26.10 4.92 -28.78
CA GLN A 339 26.11 3.47 -29.01
C GLN A 339 24.76 2.80 -28.68
N LEU A 340 24.02 3.35 -27.71
CA LEU A 340 22.69 2.82 -27.35
C LEU A 340 21.64 3.07 -28.44
N ARG A 341 21.81 4.09 -29.28
CA ARG A 341 20.85 4.41 -30.36
C ARG A 341 21.05 3.56 -31.61
N THR A 342 22.26 3.07 -31.88
CA THR A 342 22.54 2.20 -33.04
C THR A 342 22.15 0.75 -32.82
N ALA A 343 22.00 0.30 -31.57
CA ALA A 343 21.56 -1.06 -31.25
C ALA A 343 20.04 -1.29 -31.37
N ILE A 344 19.25 -0.22 -31.56
CA ILE A 344 17.78 -0.26 -31.60
C ILE A 344 17.25 -0.07 -33.04
N SER A 345 18.13 0.18 -34.02
CA SER A 345 17.78 0.34 -35.44
C SER A 345 18.20 -0.85 -36.27
#